data_AF-A0A3B9M6S8-F1
#
_entry.id   AF-A0A3B9M6S8-F1
#
_cell.length_a   1.000
_cell.length_b   1.000
_cell.length_c   1.000
_cell.angle_alpha   90.00
_cell.angle_beta   90.00
_cell.angle_gamma   90.00
#
_symmetry.space_group_name_H-M   'P 1'
#
loop_
_entity.id
_entity.type
_entity.pdbx_description
1 polymer ?
#
loop_
_entity_poly.entity_id
_entity_poly.type
_entity_poly.pdbx_seq_one_letter_code
_entity_poly.pdbx_strand_id
1 'polypeptide(L)'
;MDAIAAAQVLSEIGYLLRQDPKEVYRARAFSAAAWALALERPDLYALHKANKLTAIEGVGAGIAKVLAGLVETGHSSYLDRLRAETGQPARDDESAIDLAAYQGDLHSHTDWSDGRATMLEMARAAKSLGYKYLGVTDHSPRIKVVNG
;
A
#
# COMPACT_ATOMS: atom_id res chain seq x y z
N MET A 1 -0.05 9.10 -16.67
CA MET A 1 0.08 8.36 -15.40
C MET A 1 0.70 9.27 -14.36
N ASP A 2 0.07 9.46 -13.21
CA ASP A 2 0.67 10.22 -12.10
C ASP A 2 1.52 9.30 -11.19
N ALA A 3 2.25 9.91 -10.25
CA ALA A 3 3.15 9.18 -9.35
C ALA A 3 2.43 8.24 -8.38
N ILE A 4 1.20 8.56 -7.96
CA ILE A 4 0.42 7.74 -7.02
C ILE A 4 -0.07 6.48 -7.73
N ALA A 5 -0.65 6.63 -8.93
CA ALA A 5 -1.10 5.50 -9.73
C ALA A 5 0.07 4.59 -10.12
N ALA A 6 1.23 5.17 -10.46
CA ALA A 6 2.45 4.38 -10.69
C ALA A 6 2.93 3.65 -9.42
N ALA A 7 2.89 4.32 -8.25
CA ALA A 7 3.23 3.71 -6.97
C ALA A 7 2.31 2.52 -6.62
N GLN A 8 1.00 2.62 -6.90
CA GLN A 8 0.05 1.53 -6.71
C GLN A 8 0.44 0.31 -7.55
N VAL A 9 0.78 0.51 -8.83
CA VAL A 9 1.25 -0.58 -9.71
C VAL A 9 2.54 -1.21 -9.18
N LEU A 10 3.53 -0.41 -8.78
CA LEU A 10 4.78 -0.94 -8.22
C LEU A 10 4.56 -1.69 -6.89
N SER A 11 3.66 -1.19 -6.03
CA SER A 11 3.29 -1.82 -4.77
C SER A 11 2.66 -3.20 -5.01
N GLU A 12 1.77 -3.30 -6.00
CA GLU A 12 1.15 -4.57 -6.37
C GLU A 12 2.17 -5.56 -6.93
N ILE A 13 3.08 -5.12 -7.80
CA ILE A 13 4.18 -5.97 -8.28
C ILE A 13 5.02 -6.49 -7.10
N GLY A 14 5.38 -5.62 -6.15
CA GLY A 14 6.10 -6.02 -4.94
C GLY A 14 5.32 -7.03 -4.09
N TYR A 15 4.01 -6.83 -3.97
CA TYR A 15 3.10 -7.75 -3.27
C TYR A 15 3.05 -9.13 -3.94
N LEU A 16 2.96 -9.19 -5.27
CA LEU A 16 2.88 -10.46 -6.00
C LEU A 16 4.21 -11.22 -5.95
N LEU A 17 5.33 -10.52 -6.14
CA LEU A 17 6.66 -11.13 -6.11
C LEU A 17 7.01 -11.76 -4.76
N ARG A 18 6.54 -11.21 -3.64
CA ARG A 18 6.89 -11.73 -2.31
C ARG A 18 6.35 -13.14 -2.04
N GLN A 19 5.46 -13.65 -2.89
CA GLN A 19 4.92 -15.00 -2.78
C GLN A 19 5.95 -16.07 -3.17
N ASP A 20 6.94 -15.72 -3.99
CA ASP A 20 8.09 -16.58 -4.28
C ASP A 20 9.29 -16.18 -3.38
N PRO A 21 9.78 -17.07 -2.49
CA PRO A 21 10.96 -16.82 -1.66
C PRO A 21 12.21 -16.42 -2.46
N LYS A 22 12.32 -16.80 -3.74
CA LYS A 22 13.45 -16.43 -4.60
C LYS A 22 13.43 -14.97 -5.03
N GLU A 23 12.25 -14.33 -5.01
CA GLU A 23 12.03 -12.97 -5.49
C GLU A 23 12.01 -11.92 -4.36
N VAL A 24 12.32 -12.30 -3.11
CA VAL A 24 12.22 -11.41 -1.93
C VAL A 24 12.98 -10.08 -2.10
N TYR A 25 14.18 -10.10 -2.68
CA TYR A 25 14.95 -8.87 -2.91
C TYR A 25 14.28 -7.96 -3.94
N ARG A 26 13.71 -8.56 -4.99
CA ARG A 26 13.01 -7.83 -6.05
C ARG A 26 11.69 -7.26 -5.53
N ALA A 27 10.94 -8.05 -4.76
CA ALA A 27 9.73 -7.62 -4.08
C ALA A 27 9.99 -6.39 -3.18
N ARG A 28 11.07 -6.43 -2.39
CA ARG A 28 11.52 -5.28 -1.57
C ARG A 28 11.86 -4.07 -2.41
N ALA A 29 12.58 -4.23 -3.52
CA ALA A 29 12.95 -3.12 -4.40
C ALA A 29 11.71 -2.44 -5.01
N PHE A 30 10.73 -3.21 -5.50
CA PHE A 30 9.47 -2.66 -6.00
C PHE A 30 8.68 -1.93 -4.92
N SER A 31 8.62 -2.51 -3.71
CA SER A 31 7.91 -1.90 -2.58
C SER A 31 8.58 -0.58 -2.12
N ALA A 32 9.92 -0.54 -2.10
CA ALA A 32 10.68 0.67 -1.76
C ALA A 32 10.50 1.77 -2.81
N ALA A 33 10.55 1.43 -4.10
CA ALA A 33 10.30 2.38 -5.17
C ALA A 33 8.85 2.90 -5.15
N ALA A 34 7.86 2.05 -4.88
CA ALA A 34 6.48 2.48 -4.70
C ALA A 34 6.36 3.54 -3.59
N TRP A 35 7.02 3.31 -2.45
CA TRP A 35 7.07 4.26 -1.34
C TRP A 35 7.72 5.59 -1.74
N ALA A 36 8.87 5.55 -2.40
CA ALA A 36 9.56 6.76 -2.87
C ALA A 36 8.67 7.59 -3.82
N LEU A 37 7.99 6.95 -4.77
CA LEU A 37 7.07 7.63 -5.68
C LEU A 37 5.88 8.26 -4.95
N ALA A 38 5.31 7.55 -3.97
CA ALA A 38 4.17 8.05 -3.20
C ALA A 38 4.53 9.28 -2.34
N LEU A 39 5.74 9.28 -1.79
CA LEU A 39 6.26 10.34 -0.93
C LEU A 39 6.72 11.57 -1.73
N GLU A 40 7.59 11.38 -2.71
CA GLU A 40 8.23 12.48 -3.45
C GLU A 40 7.37 13.03 -4.59
N ARG A 41 6.42 12.21 -5.09
CA ARG A 41 5.51 12.54 -6.20
C ARG A 41 6.22 13.18 -7.41
N PRO A 42 7.29 12.56 -7.94
CA PRO A 42 8.05 13.13 -9.04
C PRO A 42 7.21 13.22 -10.34
N ASP A 43 7.55 14.17 -11.21
CA ASP A 43 6.99 14.24 -12.56
C ASP A 43 7.58 13.12 -13.44
N LEU A 44 6.87 11.99 -13.47
CA LEU A 44 7.26 10.82 -14.24
C LEU A 44 7.30 11.08 -15.75
N TYR A 45 6.47 11.99 -16.27
CA TYR A 45 6.47 12.32 -17.70
C TYR A 45 7.72 13.09 -18.08
N ALA A 46 8.09 14.12 -17.30
CA ALA A 46 9.31 14.88 -17.50
C ALA A 46 10.57 13.99 -17.38
N LEU A 47 10.61 13.12 -16.37
CA LEU A 47 11.72 12.18 -16.17
C LEU A 47 11.82 11.15 -17.28
N HIS A 48 10.69 10.60 -17.76
CA HIS A 48 10.66 9.68 -18.90
C HIS A 48 11.19 10.35 -20.17
N LYS A 49 10.68 11.53 -20.51
CA LYS A 49 11.14 12.31 -21.67
C LYS A 49 12.64 12.63 -21.64
N ALA A 50 13.19 12.81 -20.44
CA ALA A 50 14.61 13.06 -20.23
C ALA A 50 15.47 11.78 -20.09
N ASN A 51 14.88 10.58 -20.17
CA ASN A 51 15.54 9.30 -19.86
C ASN A 51 16.19 9.26 -18.47
N LYS A 52 15.54 9.86 -17.47
CA LYS A 52 16.03 10.04 -16.10
C LYS A 52 15.20 9.33 -15.03
N LEU A 53 14.38 8.35 -15.39
CA LEU A 53 13.59 7.58 -14.41
C LEU A 53 14.47 6.90 -13.34
N THR A 54 15.70 6.49 -13.69
CA THR A 54 16.67 5.91 -12.74
C THR A 54 17.32 6.93 -11.80
N ALA A 55 17.00 8.22 -11.93
CA ALA A 55 17.45 9.25 -10.98
C ALA A 55 16.59 9.28 -9.71
N ILE A 56 15.41 8.64 -9.73
CA ILE A 56 14.57 8.48 -8.55
C ILE A 56 15.23 7.47 -7.61
N GLU A 57 15.36 7.82 -6.33
CA GLU A 57 15.95 6.92 -5.34
C GLU A 57 15.20 5.58 -5.27
N GLY A 58 15.93 4.48 -5.26
CA GLY A 58 15.35 3.13 -5.27
C GLY A 58 14.83 2.63 -6.64
N VAL A 59 14.85 3.46 -7.69
CA VAL A 59 14.43 3.06 -9.04
C VAL A 59 15.62 2.54 -9.86
N GLY A 60 15.80 1.22 -9.88
CA GLY A 60 16.74 0.53 -10.78
C GLY A 60 16.19 0.34 -12.20
N ALA A 61 17.03 -0.14 -13.13
CA ALA A 61 16.69 -0.28 -14.55
C ALA A 61 15.41 -1.12 -14.81
N GLY A 62 15.18 -2.18 -14.04
CA GLY A 62 13.97 -3.00 -14.17
C GLY A 62 12.69 -2.25 -13.80
N ILE A 63 12.73 -1.44 -12.73
CA ILE A 63 11.60 -0.62 -12.28
C ILE A 63 11.40 0.55 -13.25
N ALA A 64 12.49 1.19 -13.71
CA ALA A 64 12.43 2.24 -14.72
C ALA A 64 11.75 1.76 -16.01
N LYS A 65 11.99 0.52 -16.44
CA LYS A 65 11.31 -0.07 -17.61
C LYS A 65 9.79 -0.21 -17.39
N VAL A 66 9.37 -0.60 -16.18
CA VAL A 66 7.94 -0.66 -15.83
C VAL A 66 7.33 0.74 -15.83
N LEU A 67 8.00 1.72 -15.21
CA LEU A 67 7.54 3.11 -15.17
C LEU A 67 7.45 3.73 -16.56
N ALA A 68 8.43 3.49 -17.43
CA ALA A 68 8.39 3.93 -18.83
C ALA A 68 7.14 3.39 -19.54
N GLY A 69 6.88 2.08 -19.43
CA GLY A 69 5.68 1.47 -20.01
C GLY A 69 4.37 2.06 -19.47
N LEU A 70 4.31 2.35 -18.17
CA LEU A 70 3.15 2.99 -17.54
C LEU A 70 2.95 4.44 -18.01
N VAL A 71 4.02 5.20 -18.20
CA VAL A 71 3.95 6.57 -18.73
C VAL A 71 3.48 6.58 -20.18
N GLU A 72 3.96 5.63 -20.99
CA GLU A 72 3.65 5.54 -22.43
C GLU A 72 2.27 4.99 -22.72
N THR A 73 1.88 3.92 -22.02
CA THR A 73 0.69 3.12 -22.37
C THR A 73 -0.40 3.16 -21.30
N GLY A 74 -0.11 3.70 -20.11
CA GLY A 74 -0.98 3.57 -18.95
C GLY A 74 -1.00 2.17 -18.33
N HIS A 75 -0.18 1.25 -18.85
CA HIS A 75 -0.30 -0.19 -18.58
C HIS A 75 1.05 -0.87 -18.32
N SER A 76 1.04 -1.96 -17.54
CA SER A 76 2.23 -2.77 -17.23
C SER A 76 2.00 -4.24 -17.58
N SER A 77 2.54 -4.66 -18.72
CA SER A 77 2.53 -6.07 -19.13
C SER A 77 3.24 -7.01 -18.14
N TYR A 78 4.17 -6.46 -17.35
CA TYR A 78 4.83 -7.21 -16.29
C TYR A 78 3.90 -7.51 -15.12
N LEU A 79 3.07 -6.54 -14.72
CA LEU A 79 2.06 -6.74 -13.68
C LEU A 79 1.00 -7.75 -14.15
N ASP A 80 0.52 -7.63 -15.38
CA ASP A 80 -0.44 -8.56 -15.97
C ASP A 80 0.06 -10.00 -15.97
N ARG A 81 1.33 -10.20 -16.34
CA ARG A 81 1.94 -11.52 -16.28
C ARG A 81 1.99 -12.07 -14.86
N LEU A 82 2.40 -11.25 -13.88
CA LEU A 82 2.44 -11.67 -12.48
C LEU A 82 1.05 -12.02 -11.93
N ARG A 83 0.02 -11.26 -12.29
CA ARG A 83 -1.38 -11.55 -11.94
C ARG A 83 -1.81 -12.92 -12.48
N ALA A 84 -1.53 -13.19 -13.76
CA ALA A 84 -1.84 -14.47 -14.39
C ALA A 84 -1.07 -15.64 -13.74
N GLU A 85 0.22 -15.47 -13.46
CA GLU A 85 1.07 -16.49 -12.83
C GLU A 85 0.65 -16.80 -11.38
N THR A 86 0.17 -15.81 -10.64
CA THR A 86 -0.24 -15.95 -9.23
C THR A 86 -1.74 -16.21 -9.05
N GLY A 87 -2.51 -16.22 -10.15
CA GLY A 87 -3.97 -16.37 -10.11
C GLY A 87 -4.69 -15.21 -9.41
N GLN A 88 -4.09 -14.02 -9.36
CA GLN A 88 -4.72 -12.84 -8.75
C GLN A 88 -5.46 -12.00 -9.79
N PRO A 89 -6.72 -11.60 -9.53
CA PRO A 89 -7.43 -10.69 -10.41
C PRO A 89 -6.79 -9.29 -10.38
N ALA A 90 -7.13 -8.47 -11.36
CA ALA A 90 -6.84 -7.03 -11.25
C ALA A 90 -7.56 -6.46 -10.02
N ARG A 91 -6.89 -5.56 -9.31
CA ARG A 91 -7.51 -4.83 -8.21
C ARG A 91 -8.59 -3.90 -8.74
N ASP A 92 -9.69 -3.81 -7.99
CA ASP A 92 -10.71 -2.81 -8.24
C ASP A 92 -10.12 -1.41 -8.00
N ASP A 93 -10.66 -0.41 -8.70
CA ASP A 93 -10.29 0.98 -8.48
C ASP A 93 -10.83 1.44 -7.13
N GLU A 94 -9.95 1.43 -6.12
CA GLU A 94 -10.30 1.84 -4.76
C GLU A 94 -10.61 3.35 -4.64
N SER A 95 -10.34 4.17 -5.67
CA SER A 95 -10.75 5.58 -5.66
C SER A 95 -12.27 5.76 -5.71
N ALA A 96 -13.01 4.72 -6.13
CA ALA A 96 -14.46 4.66 -6.09
C ALA A 96 -15.02 4.16 -4.75
N ILE A 97 -14.18 3.83 -3.76
CA ILE A 97 -14.65 3.46 -2.42
C ILE A 97 -15.34 4.66 -1.81
N ASP A 98 -16.63 4.51 -1.55
CA ASP A 98 -17.40 5.48 -0.80
C ASP A 98 -17.00 5.40 0.68
N LEU A 99 -16.17 6.34 1.13
CA LEU A 99 -15.80 6.46 2.53
C LEU A 99 -17.02 6.77 3.42
N ALA A 100 -18.14 7.27 2.88
CA ALA A 100 -19.38 7.40 3.64
C ALA A 100 -20.03 6.04 3.93
N ALA A 101 -19.68 4.99 3.18
CA ALA A 101 -20.09 3.62 3.48
C ALA A 101 -19.24 2.97 4.59
N TYR A 102 -18.18 3.64 5.07
CA TYR A 102 -17.34 3.14 6.15
C TYR A 102 -18.14 3.00 7.45
N GLN A 103 -18.21 1.77 7.99
CA GLN A 103 -19.09 1.46 9.12
C GLN A 103 -18.37 1.33 10.46
N GLY A 104 -17.04 1.25 10.47
CA GLY A 104 -16.24 1.20 11.70
C GLY A 104 -14.98 0.35 11.61
N ASP A 105 -14.18 0.43 12.66
CA ASP A 105 -12.94 -0.34 12.84
C ASP A 105 -13.20 -1.66 13.56
N LEU A 106 -12.46 -2.70 13.18
CA LEU A 106 -12.50 -4.02 13.84
C LEU A 106 -11.22 -4.35 14.62
N HIS A 107 -10.22 -3.47 14.56
CA HIS A 107 -8.95 -3.65 15.24
C HIS A 107 -8.53 -2.33 15.86
N SER A 108 -8.56 -2.26 17.19
CA SER A 108 -8.20 -1.07 17.94
C SER A 108 -7.84 -1.47 19.36
N HIS A 109 -6.94 -0.71 19.97
CA HIS A 109 -6.47 -0.97 21.33
C HIS A 109 -6.83 0.20 22.24
N THR A 110 -7.30 -0.12 23.43
CA THR A 110 -7.57 0.82 24.52
C THR A 110 -6.31 1.02 25.36
N ASP A 111 -6.39 1.94 26.33
CA ASP A 111 -5.38 2.13 27.36
C ASP A 111 -5.20 0.92 28.31
N TRP A 112 -6.00 -0.14 28.17
CA TRP A 112 -5.78 -1.41 28.85
C TRP A 112 -4.64 -2.24 28.22
N SER A 113 -4.28 -2.01 26.95
CA SER A 113 -3.06 -2.53 26.31
C SER A 113 -2.12 -1.42 25.85
N ASP A 114 -1.91 -1.27 24.54
CA ASP A 114 -0.97 -0.37 23.86
C ASP A 114 -1.67 0.83 23.19
N GLY A 115 -2.97 1.00 23.46
CA GLY A 115 -3.71 2.20 23.11
C GLY A 115 -3.45 3.38 24.06
N ARG A 116 -4.12 4.51 23.79
CA ARG A 116 -4.01 5.74 24.60
C ARG A 116 -5.33 6.28 25.12
N ALA A 117 -6.45 5.71 24.68
CA ALA A 117 -7.79 6.16 25.03
C ALA A 117 -8.51 5.04 25.77
N THR A 118 -9.33 5.42 26.73
CA THR A 118 -10.21 4.47 27.42
C THR A 118 -11.24 3.90 26.44
N MET A 119 -11.76 2.71 26.75
CA MET A 119 -12.86 2.11 25.99
C MET A 119 -14.07 3.05 25.85
N LEU A 120 -14.37 3.85 26.89
CA LEU A 120 -15.49 4.79 26.87
C LEU A 120 -15.24 5.97 25.92
N GLU A 121 -14.03 6.52 25.92
CA GLU A 121 -13.64 7.60 24.99
C GLU A 121 -13.70 7.12 23.54
N MET A 122 -13.16 5.93 23.26
CA MET A 122 -13.23 5.33 21.93
C MET A 122 -14.67 5.08 21.49
N ALA A 123 -15.51 4.50 22.35
CA ALA A 123 -16.92 4.25 22.02
C ALA A 123 -17.69 5.55 21.74
N ARG A 124 -17.43 6.63 22.49
CA ARG A 124 -18.02 7.95 22.25
C ARG A 124 -17.53 8.55 20.93
N ALA A 125 -16.23 8.46 20.65
CA ALA A 125 -15.65 8.95 19.40
C ALA A 125 -16.24 8.20 18.19
N ALA A 126 -16.25 6.87 18.23
CA ALA A 126 -16.83 6.03 17.17
C ALA A 126 -18.32 6.38 16.93
N LYS A 127 -19.10 6.58 18.00
CA LYS A 127 -20.49 7.04 17.88
C LYS A 127 -20.60 8.42 17.23
N SER A 128 -19.72 9.36 17.58
CA SER A 128 -19.73 10.70 16.98
C SER A 128 -19.34 10.70 15.49
N LEU A 129 -18.53 9.73 15.07
CA LEU A 129 -18.16 9.48 13.69
C LEU A 129 -19.23 8.72 12.89
N GLY A 130 -20.32 8.28 13.55
CA GLY A 130 -21.39 7.51 12.91
C GLY A 130 -21.07 6.04 12.68
N TYR A 131 -20.05 5.49 13.34
CA TYR A 131 -19.71 4.08 13.22
C TYR A 131 -20.84 3.21 13.76
N LYS A 132 -21.15 2.13 13.04
CA LYS A 132 -22.09 1.08 13.46
C LYS A 132 -21.45 0.11 14.44
N TYR A 133 -20.13 -0.07 14.36
CA TYR A 133 -19.38 -0.99 15.21
C TYR A 133 -17.98 -0.43 15.52
N LEU A 134 -17.43 -0.89 16.64
CA LEU A 134 -16.04 -0.69 17.04
C LEU A 134 -15.55 -1.99 17.67
N GLY A 135 -14.53 -2.61 17.06
CA GLY A 135 -13.84 -3.77 17.61
C GLY A 135 -12.69 -3.34 18.51
N VAL A 136 -12.71 -3.79 19.77
CA VAL A 136 -11.60 -3.66 20.71
C VAL A 136 -10.83 -4.98 20.75
N THR A 137 -9.54 -4.93 20.47
CA THR A 137 -8.66 -6.09 20.26
C THR A 137 -7.49 -6.12 21.24
N ASP A 138 -7.71 -5.62 22.45
CA ASP A 138 -6.64 -5.48 23.43
C ASP A 138 -5.89 -6.79 23.72
N HIS A 139 -4.60 -6.64 23.98
CA HIS A 139 -3.72 -7.77 24.26
C HIS A 139 -3.99 -8.39 25.64
N SER A 140 -4.04 -9.72 25.71
CA SER A 140 -4.07 -10.39 27.01
C SER A 140 -2.75 -10.12 27.78
N PRO A 141 -2.80 -9.86 29.10
CA PRO A 141 -1.61 -9.55 29.91
C PRO A 141 -0.53 -10.64 29.95
N ARG A 142 -0.83 -11.84 29.45
CA ARG A 142 0.03 -13.04 29.53
C ARG A 142 0.93 -13.24 28.31
N ILE A 143 0.78 -12.45 27.25
CA ILE A 143 1.58 -12.57 26.03
C ILE A 143 2.64 -11.47 26.02
N LYS A 144 3.87 -11.81 26.42
CA LYS A 144 5.07 -10.94 26.40
C LYS A 144 5.62 -10.72 24.98
N VAL A 145 4.77 -10.52 23.97
CA VAL A 145 5.22 -10.40 22.57
C VAL A 145 5.18 -8.96 22.06
N VAL A 146 4.55 -8.05 22.81
CA VAL A 146 4.58 -6.62 22.52
C VAL A 146 5.00 -5.86 23.77
N ASN A 147 6.15 -5.20 23.68
CA ASN A 147 6.45 -4.07 24.56
C ASN A 147 5.66 -2.91 23.97
N GLY A 148 4.69 -2.36 24.70
CA GLY A 148 4.14 -1.05 24.37
C GLY A 148 5.24 -0.01 24.16
#